data_AF-A0A4Y2VP61-F1
#
_entry.id   AF-A0A4Y2VP61-F1
#
_cell.length_a   1.000
_cell.length_b   1.000
_cell.length_c   1.000
_cell.angle_alpha   90.00
_cell.angle_beta   90.00
_cell.angle_gamma   90.00
#
_symmetry.space_group_name_H-M   'P 1'
#
loop_
_entity.id
_entity.type
_entity.pdbx_description
1 polymer ?
#
loop_
_entity_poly.entity_id
_entity_poly.type
_entity_poly.pdbx_seq_one_letter_code
_entity_poly.pdbx_strand_id
1 'polypeptide(L)'
;MRLREERGAKIVSVTQYNAKKGNYSFIDGLLHHMDKILGQPVTQLVLRQSRRQQVLKLAHESVFGAHTGMRKTKERIRYSFYWPGLSQDVEIFCKTCKECQLRCPEKKTDRIPTTPVSRPDLPFQVKTSILLYL
;
A
#
# COMPACT_ATOMS: atom_id res chain seq x y z
N MET A 1 32.34 12.53 -33.96
CA MET A 1 31.72 11.93 -32.76
C MET A 1 32.10 12.77 -31.54
N ARG A 2 31.21 13.64 -31.05
CA ARG A 2 31.39 14.41 -29.81
C ARG A 2 30.65 13.70 -28.69
N LEU A 3 31.39 13.18 -27.72
CA LEU A 3 30.88 12.68 -26.45
C LEU A 3 30.29 13.89 -25.70
N ARG A 4 29.00 13.81 -25.34
CA ARG A 4 28.28 14.92 -24.72
C ARG A 4 28.31 14.75 -23.20
N GLU A 5 28.89 15.76 -22.56
CA GLU A 5 29.13 15.94 -21.14
C GLU A 5 27.97 15.54 -20.21
N GLU A 6 28.38 14.93 -19.10
CA GLU A 6 27.56 14.57 -17.96
C GLU A 6 26.99 15.84 -17.31
N ARG A 7 25.65 15.91 -17.22
CA ARG A 7 24.96 16.99 -16.50
C ARG A 7 25.18 16.79 -15.01
N GLY A 8 26.16 17.52 -14.48
CA GLY A 8 26.50 17.61 -13.07
C GLY A 8 25.27 17.84 -12.20
N ALA A 9 24.95 16.85 -11.37
CA ALA A 9 24.04 17.01 -10.26
C ALA A 9 24.65 18.03 -9.31
N LYS A 10 24.00 19.20 -9.16
CA LYS A 10 24.41 20.22 -8.19
C LYS A 10 24.46 19.56 -6.81
N ILE A 11 25.69 19.40 -6.28
CA ILE A 11 25.95 18.99 -4.91
C ILE A 11 25.50 20.18 -4.06
N VAL A 12 24.25 20.13 -3.58
CA VAL A 12 23.78 21.10 -2.59
C VAL A 12 24.59 20.80 -1.33
N SER A 13 25.49 21.72 -0.98
CA SER A 13 26.32 21.64 0.22
C SER A 13 25.41 21.42 1.43
N VAL A 14 25.39 20.20 1.95
CA VAL A 14 24.69 19.88 3.19
C VAL A 14 25.52 20.52 4.31
N THR A 15 25.15 21.74 4.68
CA THR A 15 25.61 22.38 5.90
C THR A 15 25.36 21.39 7.05
N GLN A 16 26.39 21.07 7.82
CA GLN A 16 26.32 20.17 8.97
C GLN A 16 25.33 20.72 10.00
N TYR A 17 24.05 20.35 9.88
CA TYR A 17 23.05 20.58 10.91
C TYR A 17 23.14 19.42 11.90
N ASN A 18 23.99 19.58 12.92
CA ASN A 18 23.92 18.81 14.15
C ASN A 18 22.67 19.24 14.93
N ALA A 19 21.52 18.73 14.53
CA ALA A 19 20.28 18.86 15.28
C ALA A 19 19.81 17.45 15.66
N LYS A 20 20.16 17.00 16.87
CA LYS A 20 19.40 15.92 17.53
C LYS A 20 18.02 16.49 17.91
N LYS A 21 17.14 16.61 16.93
CA LYS A 21 15.74 16.99 17.13
C LYS A 21 14.86 15.83 16.67
N GLY A 22 14.44 15.01 17.63
CA GLY A 22 13.58 13.87 17.39
C GLY A 22 14.31 12.65 16.83
N ASN A 23 13.53 11.73 16.26
CA ASN A 23 13.97 10.39 15.87
C ASN A 23 14.75 10.37 14.53
N TYR A 24 15.68 11.30 14.31
CA TYR A 24 16.42 11.41 13.04
C TYR A 24 17.94 11.48 13.24
N SER A 25 18.71 10.90 12.32
CA SER A 25 20.18 10.90 12.31
C SER A 25 20.73 10.99 10.89
N PHE A 26 21.91 11.59 10.72
CA PHE A 26 22.64 11.57 9.45
C PHE A 26 23.71 10.47 9.52
N ILE A 27 23.66 9.52 8.59
CA ILE A 27 24.59 8.38 8.48
C ILE A 27 25.02 8.31 7.02
N ASP A 28 26.33 8.30 6.75
CA ASP A 28 26.91 8.24 5.40
C ASP A 28 26.37 9.33 4.44
N GLY A 29 26.13 10.53 4.97
CA GLY A 29 25.58 11.66 4.19
C GLY A 29 24.09 11.53 3.85
N LEU A 30 23.40 10.53 4.39
CA LEU A 30 21.97 10.29 4.18
C LEU A 30 21.18 10.45 5.48
N LEU A 31 19.97 11.00 5.36
CA LEU A 31 19.05 11.16 6.49
C LEU A 31 18.37 9.83 6.79
N HIS A 32 18.44 9.42 8.05
CA HIS A 32 17.79 8.24 8.59
C HIS A 32 16.77 8.62 9.66
N HIS A 33 15.72 7.83 9.78
CA HIS A 33 14.69 7.88 10.79
C HIS A 33 14.81 6.65 11.69
N MET A 34 14.73 6.85 13.01
CA MET A 34 14.80 5.79 14.01
C MET A 34 13.37 5.45 14.47
N ASP A 35 12.96 4.19 14.31
CA ASP A 35 11.66 3.69 14.77
C ASP A 35 11.87 2.44 15.64
N LYS A 36 10.80 1.93 16.25
CA LYS A 36 10.80 0.64 16.93
C LYS A 36 9.73 -0.25 16.32
N ILE A 37 10.13 -1.41 15.81
CA ILE A 37 9.22 -2.42 15.27
C ILE A 37 9.25 -3.62 16.23
N LEU A 38 8.10 -3.92 16.84
CA LEU A 38 7.98 -5.00 17.84
C LEU A 38 9.00 -4.85 19.00
N GLY A 39 9.24 -3.62 19.44
CA GLY A 39 10.21 -3.30 20.50
C GLY A 39 11.67 -3.28 20.04
N GLN A 40 11.98 -3.77 18.84
CA GLN A 40 13.33 -3.74 18.29
C GLN A 40 13.60 -2.41 17.57
N PRO A 41 14.74 -1.75 17.84
CA PRO A 41 15.09 -0.51 17.14
C PRO A 41 15.37 -0.79 15.67
N VAL A 42 14.85 0.06 14.79
CA VAL A 42 15.05 -0.01 13.35
C VAL A 42 15.50 1.35 12.83
N THR A 43 16.53 1.34 11.99
CA THR A 43 17.03 2.53 11.31
C THR A 43 16.55 2.51 9.86
N GLN A 44 15.76 3.50 9.47
CA GLN A 44 15.08 3.59 8.19
C GLN A 44 15.68 4.73 7.35
N LEU A 45 16.03 4.47 6.10
CA LEU A 45 16.47 5.52 5.19
C LEU A 45 15.29 6.44 4.81
N VAL A 46 15.46 7.75 4.95
CA VAL A 46 14.44 8.73 4.55
C VAL A 46 14.46 8.91 3.03
N LEU A 47 13.37 8.48 2.37
CA LEU A 47 13.32 8.48 0.91
C LEU A 47 12.79 9.79 0.31
N ARG A 48 13.54 10.25 -0.70
CA ARG A 48 13.11 11.30 -1.63
C ARG A 48 11.93 10.83 -2.49
N GLN A 49 11.07 11.76 -2.86
CA GLN A 49 9.84 11.48 -3.63
C GLN A 49 10.10 10.71 -4.93
N SER A 50 11.19 11.01 -5.63
CA SER A 50 11.56 10.36 -6.89
C SER A 50 11.79 8.84 -6.79
N ARG A 51 12.12 8.32 -5.61
CA ARG A 51 12.39 6.89 -5.39
C ARG A 51 11.22 6.12 -4.76
N ARG A 52 10.20 6.82 -4.25
CA ARG A 52 9.07 6.20 -3.53
C ARG A 52 8.33 5.20 -4.40
N GLN A 53 8.04 5.56 -5.65
CA GLN A 53 7.34 4.69 -6.61
C GLN A 53 8.09 3.38 -6.86
N GLN A 54 9.41 3.44 -7.02
CA GLN A 54 10.23 2.24 -7.24
C GLN A 54 10.18 1.30 -6.03
N VAL A 55 10.23 1.86 -4.81
CA VAL A 55 10.16 1.07 -3.57
C VAL A 55 8.76 0.48 -3.36
N LEU A 56 7.70 1.22 -3.65
CA LEU A 56 6.33 0.71 -3.60
C LEU A 56 6.15 -0.47 -4.55
N LYS A 57 6.60 -0.31 -5.81
CA LYS A 57 6.56 -1.36 -6.82
C LYS A 57 7.33 -2.60 -6.37
N LEU A 58 8.57 -2.44 -5.88
CA LEU A 58 9.37 -3.55 -5.40
C LEU A 58 8.72 -4.26 -4.19
N ALA A 59 8.18 -3.50 -3.24
CA ALA A 59 7.58 -4.07 -2.03
C ALA A 59 6.26 -4.83 -2.31
N HIS A 60 5.51 -4.42 -3.35
CA HIS A 60 4.20 -4.97 -3.69
C HIS A 60 4.26 -6.02 -4.81
N GLU A 61 4.96 -5.74 -5.91
CA GLU A 61 4.91 -6.54 -7.15
C GLU A 61 6.06 -7.55 -7.31
N SER A 62 7.13 -7.43 -6.51
CA SER A 62 8.24 -8.39 -6.60
C SER A 62 7.80 -9.83 -6.24
N VAL A 63 8.64 -10.81 -6.51
CA VAL A 63 8.41 -12.21 -6.11
C VAL A 63 8.12 -12.32 -4.60
N PHE A 64 8.84 -11.54 -3.78
CA PHE A 64 8.58 -11.45 -2.35
C PHE A 64 7.32 -10.62 -2.05
N GLY A 65 7.04 -9.60 -2.87
CA GLY A 65 5.85 -8.75 -2.89
C GLY A 65 4.55 -9.53 -2.98
N ALA A 66 4.49 -10.44 -3.96
CA ALA A 66 3.38 -11.33 -4.27
C ALA A 66 2.01 -10.64 -4.26
N HIS A 67 1.95 -9.35 -4.63
CA HIS A 67 0.74 -8.52 -4.60
C HIS A 67 0.02 -8.56 -3.24
N THR A 68 0.80 -8.66 -2.15
CA THR A 68 0.25 -8.69 -0.81
C THR A 68 -0.48 -7.40 -0.47
N GLY A 69 -1.49 -7.51 0.41
CA GLY A 69 -2.30 -6.36 0.80
C GLY A 69 -1.51 -5.28 1.55
N MET A 70 -2.12 -4.09 1.62
CA MET A 70 -1.55 -2.85 2.17
C MET A 70 -0.74 -3.03 3.46
N ARG A 71 -1.26 -3.77 4.44
CA ARG A 71 -0.58 -3.97 5.73
C ARG A 71 0.79 -4.62 5.56
N LYS A 72 0.87 -5.72 4.82
CA LYS A 72 2.12 -6.46 4.59
C LYS A 72 3.11 -5.64 3.76
N THR A 73 2.63 -4.94 2.73
CA THR A 73 3.47 -4.05 1.92
C THR A 73 4.07 -2.93 2.77
N LYS A 74 3.26 -2.28 3.61
CA LYS A 74 3.73 -1.24 4.54
C LYS A 74 4.75 -1.78 5.54
N GLU A 75 4.45 -2.92 6.18
CA GLU A 75 5.36 -3.57 7.13
C GLU A 75 6.73 -3.81 6.49
N ARG A 76 6.76 -4.38 5.28
CA ARG A 76 8.02 -4.61 4.55
C ARG A 76 8.82 -3.32 4.33
N ILE A 77 8.17 -2.25 3.87
CA ILE A 77 8.86 -0.98 3.61
C ILE A 77 9.43 -0.39 4.91
N ARG A 78 8.67 -0.47 6.02
CA ARG A 78 9.07 0.08 7.33
C ARG A 78 10.33 -0.54 7.89
N TYR A 79 10.75 -1.73 7.47
CA TYR A 79 12.02 -2.28 7.96
C TYR A 79 13.26 -1.57 7.40
N SER A 80 13.14 -0.81 6.30
CA SER A 80 14.30 -0.21 5.63
C SER A 80 14.12 1.25 5.24
N PHE A 81 12.88 1.73 5.05
CA PHE A 81 12.61 3.05 4.51
C PHE A 81 11.53 3.80 5.28
N TYR A 82 11.63 5.12 5.25
CA TYR A 82 10.66 6.03 5.86
C TYR A 82 10.41 7.24 4.97
N TRP A 83 9.17 7.73 4.99
CA TRP A 83 8.83 9.08 4.56
C TRP A 83 7.48 9.49 5.16
N PRO A 84 7.24 10.81 5.35
CA PRO A 84 5.92 11.31 5.72
C PRO A 84 4.89 10.90 4.67
N GLY A 85 3.77 10.31 5.10
CA GLY A 85 2.72 9.84 4.19
C GLY A 85 2.90 8.40 3.67
N LEU A 86 3.91 7.64 4.13
CA LEU A 86 4.13 6.24 3.71
C LEU A 86 2.84 5.39 3.70
N SER A 87 2.03 5.48 4.75
CA SER A 87 0.78 4.70 4.84
C SER A 87 -0.20 5.03 3.71
N GLN A 88 -0.36 6.33 3.41
CA GLN A 88 -1.27 6.82 2.38
C GLN A 88 -0.77 6.44 0.99
N ASP A 89 0.52 6.59 0.73
CA ASP A 89 1.14 6.20 -0.54
C ASP A 89 0.97 4.69 -0.81
N VAL A 90 1.18 3.85 0.22
CA VAL A 90 0.97 2.38 0.11
C VAL A 90 -0.51 2.07 -0.14
N GLU A 91 -1.41 2.74 0.56
CA GLU A 91 -2.86 2.55 0.37
C GLU A 91 -3.28 2.86 -1.07
N ILE A 92 -2.89 4.03 -1.58
CA ILE A 92 -3.20 4.45 -2.95
C ILE A 92 -2.59 3.46 -3.95
N PHE A 93 -1.33 3.05 -3.76
CA PHE A 93 -0.65 2.12 -4.65
C PHE A 93 -1.36 0.76 -4.70
N CYS A 94 -1.67 0.16 -3.55
CA CYS A 94 -2.37 -1.13 -3.52
C CYS A 94 -3.79 -1.03 -4.08
N LYS A 95 -4.51 0.07 -3.85
CA LYS A 95 -5.85 0.29 -4.40
C LYS A 95 -5.83 0.47 -5.93
N THR A 96 -4.77 1.03 -6.49
CA THR A 96 -4.65 1.26 -7.94
C THR A 96 -3.98 0.12 -8.69
N CYS A 97 -3.52 -0.94 -8.00
CA CYS A 97 -2.90 -2.10 -8.64
C CYS A 97 -3.93 -2.93 -9.44
N LYS A 98 -3.80 -2.90 -10.77
CA LYS A 98 -4.68 -3.64 -11.70
C LYS A 98 -4.77 -5.13 -11.39
N GLU A 99 -3.63 -5.78 -11.16
CA GLU A 99 -3.54 -7.22 -10.87
C GLU A 99 -4.25 -7.62 -9.56
N CYS A 100 -4.25 -6.73 -8.57
CA CYS A 100 -5.00 -6.93 -7.34
C CYS A 100 -6.50 -6.73 -7.57
N GLN A 101 -6.88 -5.69 -8.31
CA GLN A 101 -8.30 -5.41 -8.59
C GLN A 101 -8.96 -6.52 -9.40
N LEU A 102 -8.27 -7.08 -10.40
CA LEU A 102 -8.79 -8.17 -11.22
C LEU A 102 -8.94 -9.50 -10.46
N ARG A 103 -8.12 -9.73 -9.43
CA ARG A 103 -8.19 -10.94 -8.59
C ARG A 103 -9.11 -10.81 -7.39
N CYS A 104 -9.49 -9.58 -7.02
CA CYS A 104 -10.36 -9.36 -5.88
C CYS A 104 -11.79 -9.81 -6.25
N PRO A 105 -12.41 -10.73 -5.49
CA PRO A 105 -13.80 -11.10 -5.74
C PRO A 105 -14.68 -9.87 -5.59
N GLU A 106 -15.52 -9.61 -6.57
CA GLU A 106 -16.59 -8.62 -6.40
C GLU A 106 -17.48 -9.07 -5.26
N LYS A 107 -17.47 -8.32 -4.15
CA LYS A 107 -18.46 -8.50 -3.08
C LYS A 107 -19.78 -7.91 -3.53
N LYS A 108 -20.45 -8.56 -4.49
CA LYS A 108 -21.86 -8.30 -4.73
C LYS A 108 -22.62 -8.87 -3.54
N THR A 109 -22.90 -8.04 -2.55
CA THR A 109 -24.02 -8.32 -1.66
C THR A 109 -25.24 -8.29 -2.55
N ASP A 110 -26.03 -9.36 -2.56
CA ASP A 110 -27.35 -9.28 -3.15
C ASP A 110 -28.10 -8.15 -2.44
N ARG A 111 -28.33 -7.05 -3.17
CA ARG A 111 -29.04 -5.89 -2.66
C ARG A 111 -30.54 -6.03 -2.91
N ILE A 112 -30.98 -7.16 -3.46
CA ILE A 112 -32.40 -7.45 -3.59
C ILE A 112 -32.95 -7.58 -2.16
N PRO A 113 -33.90 -6.72 -1.76
CA PRO A 113 -34.59 -6.89 -0.49
C PRO A 113 -35.20 -8.29 -0.45
N THR A 114 -34.77 -9.11 0.51
CA THR A 114 -35.33 -10.45 0.67
C THR A 114 -36.78 -10.31 1.12
N THR A 115 -37.71 -10.67 0.25
CA THR A 115 -39.12 -10.76 0.61
C THR A 115 -39.31 -11.95 1.54
N PRO A 116 -39.95 -11.79 2.72
CA PRO A 116 -40.22 -12.92 3.60
C PRO A 116 -41.13 -13.93 2.91
N VAL A 117 -40.69 -15.18 2.82
CA VAL A 117 -41.50 -16.27 2.28
C VAL A 117 -42.61 -16.58 3.27
N SER A 118 -43.88 -16.43 2.86
CA SER A 118 -45.01 -16.78 3.72
C SER A 118 -45.02 -18.28 4.01
N ARG A 119 -45.13 -18.66 5.28
CA ARG A 119 -45.31 -20.06 5.69
C ARG A 119 -46.58 -20.63 5.04
N PRO A 120 -46.56 -21.86 4.51
CA PRO A 120 -47.79 -22.54 4.09
C PRO A 120 -48.61 -22.94 5.32
N ASP A 121 -49.94 -22.83 5.20
CA ASP A 121 -50.87 -23.14 6.31
C ASP A 121 -51.12 -24.65 6.42
N LEU A 122 -50.82 -25.41 5.35
CA LEU A 122 -51.07 -26.84 5.25
C LEU A 122 -49.82 -27.63 4.86
N PRO A 123 -49.69 -28.89 5.33
CA PRO A 123 -48.61 -29.77 4.91
C PRO A 123 -48.71 -30.05 3.40
N PHE A 124 -47.55 -30.09 2.72
CA PHE A 124 -47.40 -30.33 1.27
C PHE A 124 -47.96 -29.22 0.34
N GLN A 125 -48.38 -28.07 0.86
CA GLN A 125 -48.79 -26.94 0.03
C GLN A 125 -47.58 -26.22 -0.60
N VAL A 126 -47.50 -26.22 -1.92
CA VAL A 126 -46.45 -25.51 -2.67
C VAL A 126 -46.92 -24.10 -3.01
N LYS A 127 -46.25 -23.08 -2.47
CA LYS A 127 -46.45 -21.67 -2.89
C LYS A 127 -45.43 -21.34 -3.97
N THR A 128 -45.82 -21.35 -5.24
CA THR A 128 -44.97 -20.94 -6.36
C THR A 128 -45.02 -19.44 -6.55
N SER A 129 -44.09 -18.71 -5.94
CA SER A 129 -43.84 -17.30 -6.23
C SER A 129 -42.83 -17.17 -7.37
N ILE A 130 -43.26 -17.53 -8.59
CA ILE A 130 -42.55 -17.15 -9.83
C ILE A 130 -43.56 -16.36 -10.65
N LEU A 131 -43.71 -15.08 -10.36
CA LEU A 131 -44.25 -14.12 -11.31
C LEU A 131 -43.37 -12.86 -11.27
N LEU A 132 -43.16 -12.31 -12.48
CA LEU A 132 -42.40 -11.11 -12.87
C LEU A 132 -40.91 -11.43 -13.16
N TYR A 133 -40.37 -11.28 -14.38
CA TYR A 133 -40.60 -10.26 -15.42
C TYR A 133 -40.35 -10.85 -16.84
N LEU A 134 -41.27 -10.61 -17.78
CA LEU A 134 -40.99 -10.40 -19.21
C LEU A 134 -41.11 -8.90 -19.48
#